data_AF-A0A930FGG0-F1
#
_entry.id   AF-A0A930FGG0-F1
#
_cell.length_a   1.000
_cell.length_b   1.000
_cell.length_c   1.000
_cell.angle_alpha   90.00
_cell.angle_beta   90.00
_cell.angle_gamma   90.00
#
_symmetry.space_group_name_H-M   'P 1'
#
loop_
_entity.id
_entity.type
_entity.pdbx_description
1 polymer ?
#
loop_
_entity_poly.entity_id
_entity_poly.type
_entity_poly.pdbx_seq_one_letter_code
_entity_poly.pdbx_strand_id
1 'polypeptide(L)'
;QFTALIRLIVRGEEPKKIEINIDELDAHLASTELPAVAISAARDAIFKLADVVSEDVSDSRAFLNKPGTDEDFDNLKQSESMINSLDRKITEFLVQVSSNSNLTDVDQADIRRDLEIIKNLERLGDLSMNLSEFYKMVQEDRSELTSFAMADINGMYDKFKEMYAKAIAVYRTKDKIIYEELMVLEEEMDKAEYVARQAHFTRMSKNQCESSVAASIYCDILGTLERMGDHCCNIAKSALLDYVDASFNPTLTDVTTK
;
A
#
# COMPACT_ATOMS: atom_id res chain seq x y z
N GLN A 1 -26.44 8.10 -12.42
CA GLN A 1 -26.18 9.01 -11.28
C GLN A 1 -25.52 8.19 -10.18
N PHE A 2 -24.20 8.05 -10.25
CA PHE A 2 -23.41 7.45 -9.17
C PHE A 2 -22.76 8.59 -8.37
N THR A 3 -23.41 9.03 -7.30
CA THR A 3 -22.80 9.99 -6.35
C THR A 3 -22.31 9.23 -5.14
N ALA A 4 -20.99 9.12 -4.97
CA ALA A 4 -20.41 8.53 -3.78
C ALA A 4 -19.19 9.35 -3.33
N LEU A 5 -19.47 10.46 -2.65
CA LEU A 5 -18.49 11.27 -1.93
C LEU A 5 -17.96 10.47 -0.75
N ILE A 6 -16.67 10.14 -0.74
CA ILE A 6 -16.02 9.57 0.44
C ILE A 6 -15.34 10.72 1.19
N ARG A 7 -15.67 10.90 2.47
CA ARG A 7 -15.13 11.97 3.33
C ARG A 7 -14.21 11.37 4.37
N LEU A 8 -12.97 11.86 4.42
CA LEU A 8 -12.03 11.62 5.51
C LEU A 8 -12.18 12.70 6.60
N ILE A 9 -12.20 12.32 7.88
CA ILE A 9 -12.10 13.25 9.01
C ILE A 9 -10.76 13.01 9.70
N VAL A 10 -9.75 13.79 9.34
CA VAL A 10 -8.46 13.84 10.06
C VAL A 10 -8.52 14.97 11.08
N ARG A 11 -8.12 14.73 12.33
CA ARG A 11 -8.11 15.77 13.38
C ARG A 11 -6.76 15.90 14.09
N GLY A 12 -6.07 16.97 13.74
CA GLY A 12 -4.94 17.57 14.45
C GLY A 12 -4.55 18.86 13.72
N GLU A 13 -4.99 20.02 14.24
CA GLU A 13 -4.92 21.37 13.62
C GLU A 13 -5.65 21.52 12.27
N GLU A 14 -6.87 22.11 12.32
CA GLU A 14 -7.86 22.24 11.23
C GLU A 14 -8.02 21.02 10.29
N PRO A 15 -9.20 20.36 10.28
CA PRO A 15 -9.38 19.12 9.54
C PRO A 15 -9.14 19.35 8.03
N LYS A 16 -8.00 18.88 7.52
CA LYS A 16 -7.83 18.66 6.08
C LYS A 16 -8.71 17.49 5.71
N LYS A 17 -9.95 17.80 5.35
CA LYS A 17 -10.85 16.85 4.70
C LYS A 17 -10.23 16.54 3.34
N ILE A 18 -9.65 15.36 3.20
CA ILE A 18 -9.38 14.86 1.86
C ILE A 18 -10.73 14.46 1.27
N GLU A 19 -11.33 15.40 0.53
CA GLU A 19 -12.50 15.12 -0.30
C GLU A 19 -12.02 14.49 -1.60
N ILE A 20 -12.17 13.18 -1.71
CA ILE A 20 -11.83 12.46 -2.93
C ILE A 20 -13.06 12.48 -3.82
N ASN A 21 -13.07 13.44 -4.74
CA ASN A 21 -14.03 13.45 -5.81
C ASN A 21 -13.58 12.44 -6.88
N ILE A 22 -14.36 11.37 -7.02
CA ILE A 22 -14.23 10.33 -8.06
C ILE A 22 -15.36 10.44 -9.08
N ASP A 23 -16.10 11.54 -9.10
CA ASP A 23 -17.22 11.82 -10.04
C ASP A 23 -16.74 11.83 -11.50
N GLU A 24 -15.42 11.88 -11.72
CA GLU A 24 -14.77 11.74 -13.03
C GLU A 24 -14.90 10.31 -13.59
N LEU A 25 -15.12 9.28 -12.75
CA LEU A 25 -15.32 7.89 -13.18
C LEU A 25 -16.81 7.57 -13.42
N ASP A 26 -17.45 8.26 -14.36
CA ASP A 26 -18.83 7.94 -14.78
C ASP A 26 -18.86 6.80 -15.82
N ALA A 27 -19.93 6.00 -15.82
CA ALA A 27 -20.19 4.95 -16.80
C ALA A 27 -20.22 5.49 -18.24
N HIS A 28 -20.58 6.76 -18.43
CA HIS A 28 -20.47 7.43 -19.73
C HIS A 28 -19.02 7.63 -20.18
N LEU A 29 -18.10 7.89 -19.25
CA LEU A 29 -16.68 7.95 -19.57
C LEU A 29 -16.14 6.55 -19.88
N ALA A 30 -16.59 5.51 -19.17
CA ALA A 30 -16.16 4.13 -19.45
C ALA A 30 -16.57 3.62 -20.84
N SER A 31 -17.69 4.12 -21.37
CA SER A 31 -18.26 3.76 -22.69
C SER A 31 -17.88 4.72 -23.82
N THR A 32 -16.93 5.64 -23.58
CA THR A 32 -16.46 6.58 -24.60
C THR A 32 -15.73 5.86 -25.74
N GLU A 33 -15.81 6.43 -26.95
CA GLU A 33 -15.09 5.97 -28.13
C GLU A 33 -13.56 6.21 -28.04
N LEU A 34 -13.08 6.86 -26.97
CA LEU A 34 -11.68 7.15 -26.68
C LEU A 34 -11.18 6.47 -25.39
N PRO A 35 -10.89 5.15 -25.41
CA PRO A 35 -10.50 4.41 -24.21
C PRO A 35 -9.32 4.99 -23.44
N ALA A 36 -8.34 5.58 -24.15
CA ALA A 36 -7.19 6.22 -23.53
C ALA A 36 -7.56 7.35 -22.54
N VAL A 37 -8.65 8.08 -22.79
CA VAL A 37 -9.15 9.13 -21.88
C VAL A 37 -9.70 8.51 -20.59
N ALA A 38 -10.46 7.42 -20.72
CA ALA A 38 -11.00 6.70 -19.57
C ALA A 38 -9.87 6.09 -18.72
N ILE A 39 -8.87 5.47 -19.36
CA ILE A 39 -7.69 4.92 -18.68
C ILE A 39 -6.92 6.03 -17.95
N SER A 40 -6.74 7.20 -18.56
CA SER A 40 -6.09 8.34 -17.90
C SER A 40 -6.86 8.79 -16.65
N ALA A 41 -8.19 8.89 -16.72
CA ALA A 41 -9.00 9.27 -15.57
C ALA A 41 -8.94 8.21 -14.45
N ALA A 42 -8.91 6.92 -14.79
CA ALA A 42 -8.67 5.85 -13.82
C ALA A 42 -7.31 6.03 -13.14
N ARG A 43 -6.25 6.33 -13.90
CA ARG A 43 -4.90 6.55 -13.36
C ARG A 43 -4.84 7.73 -12.40
N ASP A 44 -5.54 8.83 -12.68
CA ASP A 44 -5.66 9.95 -11.74
C ASP A 44 -6.37 9.53 -10.43
N ALA A 45 -7.39 8.68 -10.51
CA ALA A 45 -8.03 8.10 -9.34
C ALA A 45 -7.12 7.13 -8.57
N ILE A 46 -6.26 6.37 -9.25
CA ILE A 46 -5.26 5.50 -8.61
C ILE A 46 -4.23 6.33 -7.84
N PHE A 47 -3.80 7.48 -8.37
CA PHE A 47 -2.91 8.37 -7.62
C PHE A 47 -3.60 8.95 -6.38
N LYS A 48 -4.90 9.29 -6.45
CA LYS A 48 -5.68 9.69 -5.27
C LYS A 48 -5.76 8.54 -4.24
N LEU A 49 -5.96 7.29 -4.69
CA LEU A 49 -5.91 6.11 -3.82
C LEU A 49 -4.53 5.96 -3.15
N ALA A 50 -3.45 6.15 -3.90
CA ALA A 50 -2.10 6.13 -3.35
C ALA A 50 -1.88 7.18 -2.25
N ASP A 51 -2.38 8.40 -2.44
CA ASP A 51 -2.32 9.45 -1.42
C ASP A 51 -3.04 9.02 -0.12
N VAL A 52 -4.20 8.34 -0.23
CA VAL A 52 -4.93 7.82 0.93
C VAL A 52 -4.14 6.75 1.66
N VAL A 53 -3.57 5.75 0.96
CA VAL A 53 -2.80 4.72 1.68
C VAL A 53 -1.54 5.31 2.31
N SER A 54 -0.93 6.34 1.71
CA SER A 54 0.18 7.05 2.34
C SER A 54 -0.23 7.74 3.65
N GLU A 55 -1.43 8.32 3.71
CA GLU A 55 -1.95 8.94 4.94
C GLU A 55 -2.33 7.88 5.98
N ASP A 56 -3.02 6.81 5.57
CA ASP A 56 -3.39 5.69 6.44
C ASP A 56 -2.16 5.07 7.15
N VAL A 57 -1.07 4.82 6.40
CA VAL A 57 0.17 4.31 7.00
C VAL A 57 0.81 5.33 7.94
N SER A 58 0.73 6.63 7.61
CA SER A 58 1.22 7.70 8.49
C SER A 58 0.43 7.75 9.80
N ASP A 59 -0.89 7.58 9.73
CA ASP A 59 -1.76 7.55 10.89
C ASP A 59 -1.54 6.30 11.75
N SER A 60 -1.30 5.13 11.12
CA SER A 60 -0.90 3.91 11.83
C SER A 60 0.39 4.11 12.63
N ARG A 61 1.41 4.73 12.01
CA ARG A 61 2.66 5.11 12.70
C ARG A 61 2.43 6.12 13.81
N ALA A 62 1.52 7.08 13.62
CA ALA A 62 1.18 8.05 14.67
C ALA A 62 0.51 7.35 15.87
N PHE A 63 -0.38 6.41 15.61
CA PHE A 63 -1.05 5.59 16.63
C PHE A 63 -0.07 4.73 17.43
N LEU A 64 0.95 4.15 16.78
CA LEU A 64 2.08 3.50 17.47
C LEU A 64 2.80 4.45 18.42
N ASN A 65 3.20 5.63 17.93
CA ASN A 65 4.06 6.55 18.67
C ASN A 65 3.34 7.28 19.81
N LYS A 66 2.03 7.47 19.65
CA LYS A 66 1.17 8.07 20.66
C LYS A 66 -0.11 7.23 20.72
N PRO A 67 -0.13 6.17 21.55
CA PRO A 67 -1.26 5.28 21.68
C PRO A 67 -2.55 6.08 21.90
N GLY A 68 -3.45 5.97 20.92
CA GLY A 68 -4.67 6.73 20.86
C GLY A 68 -5.80 6.14 21.71
N THR A 69 -6.96 6.75 21.56
CA THR A 69 -8.25 6.28 22.07
C THR A 69 -8.85 5.21 21.16
N ASP A 70 -9.95 4.59 21.59
CA ASP A 70 -10.73 3.69 20.71
C ASP A 70 -11.28 4.44 19.48
N GLU A 71 -11.56 5.74 19.61
CA GLU A 71 -11.99 6.59 18.50
C GLU A 71 -10.88 6.75 17.45
N ASP A 72 -9.62 6.92 17.89
CA ASP A 72 -8.47 6.99 16.98
C ASP A 72 -8.28 5.68 16.21
N PHE A 73 -8.50 4.54 16.87
CA PHE A 73 -8.45 3.22 16.23
C PHE A 73 -9.61 2.98 15.25
N ASP A 74 -10.82 3.44 15.57
CA ASP A 74 -11.97 3.36 14.66
C ASP A 74 -11.79 4.26 13.43
N ASN A 75 -11.03 5.34 13.53
CA ASN A 75 -10.66 6.16 12.36
C ASN A 75 -9.73 5.39 11.41
N LEU A 76 -8.76 4.63 11.93
CA LEU A 76 -7.89 3.77 11.10
C LEU A 76 -8.70 2.71 10.34
N LYS A 77 -9.68 2.08 10.99
CA LYS A 77 -10.61 1.16 10.30
C LYS A 77 -11.41 1.84 9.19
N GLN A 78 -11.82 3.08 9.41
CA GLN A 78 -12.55 3.85 8.39
C GLN A 78 -11.66 4.19 7.19
N SER A 79 -10.39 4.49 7.42
CA SER A 79 -9.39 4.71 6.37
C SER A 79 -9.17 3.44 5.53
N GLU A 80 -8.98 2.28 6.15
CA GLU A 80 -8.91 0.98 5.45
C GLU A 80 -10.18 0.71 4.62
N SER A 81 -11.36 0.94 5.20
CA SER A 81 -12.63 0.73 4.51
C SER A 81 -12.82 1.68 3.32
N MET A 82 -12.23 2.87 3.40
CA MET A 82 -12.17 3.81 2.29
C MET A 82 -11.24 3.33 1.18
N ILE A 83 -10.05 2.81 1.51
CA ILE A 83 -9.12 2.18 0.55
C ILE A 83 -9.84 1.07 -0.22
N ASN A 84 -10.53 0.16 0.48
CA ASN A 84 -11.30 -0.93 -0.13
C ASN A 84 -12.43 -0.43 -1.03
N SER A 85 -13.12 0.64 -0.63
CA SER A 85 -14.17 1.26 -1.43
C SER A 85 -13.63 1.91 -2.71
N LEU A 86 -12.45 2.53 -2.62
CA LEU A 86 -11.75 3.13 -3.77
C LEU A 86 -11.24 2.06 -4.73
N ASP A 87 -10.56 1.02 -4.24
CA ASP A 87 -10.16 -0.15 -5.05
C ASP A 87 -11.36 -0.67 -5.84
N ARG A 88 -12.44 -1.07 -5.15
CA ARG A 88 -13.62 -1.64 -5.81
C ARG A 88 -14.14 -0.75 -6.93
N LYS A 89 -14.30 0.55 -6.68
CA LYS A 89 -14.84 1.49 -7.68
C LYS A 89 -13.92 1.64 -8.89
N ILE A 90 -12.61 1.80 -8.66
CA ILE A 90 -11.65 2.00 -9.75
C ILE A 90 -11.52 0.70 -10.55
N THR A 91 -11.47 -0.45 -9.87
CA THR A 91 -11.45 -1.78 -10.48
C THR A 91 -12.71 -2.03 -11.32
N GLU A 92 -13.91 -1.76 -10.79
CA GLU A 92 -15.16 -1.87 -11.54
C GLU A 92 -15.17 -0.98 -12.80
N PHE A 93 -14.66 0.25 -12.67
CA PHE A 93 -14.53 1.17 -13.80
C PHE A 93 -13.58 0.64 -14.87
N LEU A 94 -12.38 0.19 -14.49
CA LEU A 94 -11.40 -0.39 -15.42
C LEU A 94 -11.92 -1.66 -16.11
N VAL A 95 -12.69 -2.49 -15.41
CA VAL A 95 -13.38 -3.66 -15.99
C VAL A 95 -14.42 -3.22 -17.03
N GLN A 96 -15.19 -2.17 -16.77
CA GLN A 96 -16.12 -1.62 -17.77
C GLN A 96 -15.37 -1.09 -18.99
N VAL A 97 -14.29 -0.33 -18.80
CA VAL A 97 -13.43 0.15 -19.90
C VAL A 97 -12.87 -1.03 -20.70
N SER A 98 -12.45 -2.11 -20.03
CA SER A 98 -11.89 -3.30 -20.68
C SER A 98 -12.86 -4.02 -21.62
N SER A 99 -14.18 -3.78 -21.47
CA SER A 99 -15.22 -4.35 -22.33
C SER A 99 -15.42 -3.58 -23.63
N ASN A 100 -14.72 -2.46 -23.83
CA ASN A 100 -14.82 -1.64 -25.02
C ASN A 100 -14.13 -2.32 -26.23
N SER A 101 -14.82 -2.38 -27.37
CA SER A 101 -14.30 -3.06 -28.57
C SER A 101 -13.15 -2.33 -29.27
N ASN A 102 -12.90 -1.06 -28.93
CA ASN A 102 -11.92 -0.20 -29.60
C ASN A 102 -10.56 -0.14 -28.88
N LEU A 103 -10.30 -1.01 -27.91
CA LEU A 103 -9.03 -1.05 -27.18
C LEU A 103 -7.87 -1.51 -28.06
N THR A 104 -6.77 -0.79 -28.01
CA THR A 104 -5.48 -1.26 -28.55
C THR A 104 -4.81 -2.26 -27.59
N ASP A 105 -3.81 -3.00 -28.07
CA ASP A 105 -2.99 -3.88 -27.22
C ASP A 105 -2.31 -3.10 -26.07
N VAL A 106 -1.94 -1.84 -26.34
CA VAL A 106 -1.35 -0.93 -25.35
C VAL A 106 -2.38 -0.57 -24.28
N ASP A 107 -3.61 -0.22 -24.68
CA ASP A 107 -4.69 0.09 -23.73
C ASP A 107 -5.00 -1.11 -22.82
N GLN A 108 -5.06 -2.32 -23.38
CA GLN A 108 -5.29 -3.54 -22.60
C GLN A 108 -4.14 -3.82 -21.63
N ALA A 109 -2.89 -3.57 -22.03
CA ALA A 109 -1.74 -3.72 -21.16
C ALA A 109 -1.76 -2.70 -20.02
N ASP A 110 -2.11 -1.44 -20.32
CA ASP A 110 -2.26 -0.39 -19.32
C ASP A 110 -3.35 -0.72 -18.30
N ILE A 111 -4.52 -1.19 -18.73
CA ILE A 111 -5.59 -1.62 -17.83
C ILE A 111 -5.12 -2.74 -16.89
N ARG A 112 -4.46 -3.78 -17.42
CA ARG A 112 -3.97 -4.89 -16.59
C ARG A 112 -2.95 -4.42 -15.55
N ARG A 113 -2.02 -3.56 -15.96
CA ARG A 113 -1.03 -2.95 -15.05
C ARG A 113 -1.70 -2.14 -13.95
N ASP A 114 -2.65 -1.29 -14.32
CA ASP A 114 -3.34 -0.42 -13.38
C ASP A 114 -4.14 -1.26 -12.35
N LEU A 115 -4.77 -2.37 -12.78
CA LEU A 115 -5.42 -3.34 -11.88
C LEU A 115 -4.43 -4.02 -10.91
N GLU A 116 -3.24 -4.41 -11.37
CA GLU A 116 -2.21 -4.98 -10.50
C GLU A 116 -1.71 -3.97 -9.45
N ILE A 117 -1.57 -2.70 -9.85
CA ILE A 117 -1.13 -1.63 -8.95
C ILE A 117 -2.18 -1.32 -7.90
N ILE A 118 -3.46 -1.22 -8.29
CA ILE A 118 -4.58 -1.03 -7.34
C ILE A 118 -4.57 -2.13 -6.28
N LYS A 119 -4.41 -3.39 -6.68
CA LYS A 119 -4.35 -4.51 -5.75
C LYS A 119 -3.19 -4.38 -4.75
N ASN A 120 -2.02 -3.93 -5.19
CA ASN A 120 -0.90 -3.74 -4.26
C ASN A 120 -1.14 -2.54 -3.32
N LEU A 121 -1.82 -1.49 -3.76
CA LEU A 121 -2.22 -0.37 -2.89
C LEU A 121 -3.24 -0.80 -1.83
N GLU A 122 -4.23 -1.62 -2.19
CA GLU A 122 -5.17 -2.21 -1.21
C GLU A 122 -4.43 -3.06 -0.18
N ARG A 123 -3.48 -3.91 -0.60
CA ARG A 123 -2.66 -4.71 0.32
C ARG A 123 -1.84 -3.88 1.29
N LEU A 124 -1.38 -2.70 0.88
CA LEU A 124 -0.71 -1.78 1.81
C LEU A 124 -1.66 -1.24 2.87
N GLY A 125 -2.91 -0.93 2.50
CA GLY A 125 -3.97 -0.58 3.45
C GLY A 125 -4.28 -1.71 4.44
N ASP A 126 -4.46 -2.95 3.94
CA ASP A 126 -4.65 -4.14 4.79
C ASP A 126 -3.51 -4.32 5.82
N LEU A 127 -2.26 -4.21 5.35
CA LEU A 127 -1.09 -4.40 6.21
C LEU A 127 -0.94 -3.26 7.23
N SER A 128 -1.29 -2.03 6.85
CA SER A 128 -1.37 -0.89 7.76
C SER A 128 -2.42 -1.09 8.85
N MET A 129 -3.59 -1.65 8.49
CA MET A 129 -4.61 -2.02 9.46
C MET A 129 -4.11 -3.12 10.41
N ASN A 130 -3.45 -4.16 9.90
CA ASN A 130 -2.83 -5.21 10.72
C ASN A 130 -1.81 -4.63 11.72
N LEU A 131 -0.98 -3.68 11.30
CA LEU A 131 -0.05 -2.97 12.20
C LEU A 131 -0.81 -2.25 13.31
N SER A 132 -1.88 -1.55 12.97
CA SER A 132 -2.74 -0.84 13.91
C SER A 132 -3.40 -1.80 14.92
N GLU A 133 -3.83 -2.98 14.48
CA GLU A 133 -4.35 -4.04 15.36
C GLU A 133 -3.29 -4.56 16.33
N PHE A 134 -2.05 -4.78 15.86
CA PHE A 134 -0.94 -5.16 16.73
C PHE A 134 -0.65 -4.11 17.81
N TYR A 135 -0.69 -2.83 17.45
CA TYR A 135 -0.51 -1.74 18.41
C TYR A 135 -1.65 -1.70 19.43
N LYS A 136 -2.88 -1.95 18.98
CA LYS A 136 -4.05 -2.05 19.85
C LYS A 136 -3.92 -3.20 20.85
N MET A 137 -3.46 -4.37 20.40
CA MET A 137 -3.24 -5.53 21.28
C MET A 137 -2.20 -5.24 22.37
N VAL A 138 -1.11 -4.55 22.04
CA VAL A 138 -0.10 -4.13 23.04
C VAL A 138 -0.71 -3.18 24.07
N GLN A 139 -1.52 -2.21 23.61
CA GLN A 139 -2.22 -1.28 24.49
C GLN A 139 -3.21 -2.01 25.44
N GLU A 140 -3.98 -2.97 24.94
CA GLU A 140 -4.95 -3.75 25.70
C GLU A 140 -4.30 -4.68 26.74
N ASP A 141 -3.15 -5.25 26.40
CA ASP A 141 -2.28 -6.02 27.31
C ASP A 141 -1.66 -5.13 28.42
N ARG A 142 -1.81 -3.80 28.32
CA ARG A 142 -1.19 -2.81 29.21
C ARG A 142 0.34 -2.97 29.26
N SER A 143 0.91 -3.42 28.15
CA SER A 143 2.35 -3.52 27.97
C SER A 143 2.86 -2.41 27.08
N GLU A 144 4.18 -2.25 27.05
CA GLU A 144 4.84 -1.24 26.24
C GLU A 144 5.95 -1.90 25.42
N LEU A 145 6.14 -1.38 24.20
CA LEU A 145 7.33 -1.67 23.43
C LEU A 145 8.50 -0.86 24.00
N THR A 146 9.63 -1.53 24.21
CA THR A 146 10.85 -0.85 24.69
C THR A 146 11.26 0.28 23.73
N SER A 147 11.98 1.28 24.23
CA SER A 147 12.50 2.37 23.39
C SER A 147 13.36 1.87 22.21
N PHE A 148 14.10 0.78 22.39
CA PHE A 148 14.86 0.13 21.32
C PHE A 148 13.94 -0.46 20.25
N ALA A 149 12.89 -1.19 20.66
CA ALA A 149 11.90 -1.74 19.74
C ALA A 149 11.18 -0.62 18.96
N MET A 150 10.81 0.46 19.63
CA MET A 150 10.21 1.64 19.00
C MET A 150 11.15 2.31 17.99
N ALA A 151 12.44 2.38 18.30
CA ALA A 151 13.44 2.93 17.38
C ALA A 151 13.61 2.04 16.13
N ASP A 152 13.68 0.72 16.31
CA ASP A 152 13.77 -0.24 15.21
C ASP A 152 12.54 -0.11 14.27
N ILE A 153 11.33 -0.12 14.83
CA ILE A 153 10.07 0.00 14.06
C ILE A 153 9.98 1.34 13.33
N ASN A 154 10.29 2.46 14.00
CA ASN A 154 10.26 3.77 13.36
C ASN A 154 11.29 3.91 12.24
N GLY A 155 12.47 3.30 12.39
CA GLY A 155 13.48 3.27 11.34
C GLY A 155 13.04 2.47 10.10
N MET A 156 12.29 1.38 10.29
CA MET A 156 11.65 0.65 9.19
C MET A 156 10.52 1.45 8.54
N TYR A 157 9.70 2.18 9.31
CA TYR A 157 8.72 3.10 8.74
C TYR A 157 9.35 4.19 7.87
N ASP A 158 10.48 4.75 8.30
CA ASP A 158 11.21 5.75 7.50
C ASP A 158 11.66 5.17 6.16
N LYS A 159 12.21 3.95 6.17
CA LYS A 159 12.56 3.21 4.94
C LYS A 159 11.35 2.93 4.07
N PHE A 160 10.27 2.42 4.65
CA PHE A 160 9.02 2.16 3.92
C PHE A 160 8.53 3.43 3.23
N LYS A 161 8.55 4.58 3.91
CA LYS A 161 8.13 5.86 3.33
C LYS A 161 8.96 6.23 2.09
N GLU A 162 10.28 6.01 2.13
CA GLU A 162 11.15 6.23 0.98
C GLU A 162 10.86 5.24 -0.15
N MET A 163 10.68 3.95 0.17
CA MET A 163 10.32 2.90 -0.80
C MET A 163 8.98 3.22 -1.48
N TYR A 164 7.96 3.60 -0.70
CA TYR A 164 6.64 3.95 -1.20
C TYR A 164 6.70 5.14 -2.16
N ALA A 165 7.42 6.21 -1.77
CA ALA A 165 7.59 7.37 -2.63
C ALA A 165 8.28 7.01 -3.96
N LYS A 166 9.31 6.16 -3.93
CA LYS A 166 9.96 5.68 -5.16
C LYS A 166 9.05 4.80 -5.99
N ALA A 167 8.28 3.90 -5.38
CA ALA A 167 7.34 3.04 -6.11
C ALA A 167 6.29 3.86 -6.88
N ILE A 168 5.69 4.87 -6.24
CA ILE A 168 4.75 5.77 -6.91
C ILE A 168 5.44 6.64 -7.97
N ALA A 169 6.69 7.06 -7.75
CA ALA A 169 7.47 7.78 -8.76
C ALA A 169 7.77 6.91 -9.99
N VAL A 170 8.14 5.63 -9.80
CA VAL A 170 8.31 4.66 -10.90
C VAL A 170 6.99 4.45 -11.62
N TYR A 171 5.87 4.31 -10.91
CA TYR A 171 4.56 4.19 -11.54
C TYR A 171 4.25 5.39 -12.46
N ARG A 172 4.55 6.60 -11.99
CA ARG A 172 4.30 7.84 -12.75
C ARG A 172 5.21 8.01 -13.96
N THR A 173 6.49 7.65 -13.83
CA THR A 173 7.54 8.05 -14.79
C THR A 173 8.06 6.90 -15.64
N LYS A 174 7.83 5.66 -15.20
CA LYS A 174 8.47 4.44 -15.73
C LYS A 174 10.00 4.54 -15.74
N ASP A 175 10.59 5.31 -14.82
CA ASP A 175 12.04 5.49 -14.73
C ASP A 175 12.70 4.27 -14.06
N LYS A 176 13.57 3.59 -14.81
CA LYS A 176 14.30 2.41 -14.34
C LYS A 176 15.38 2.74 -13.31
N ILE A 177 15.92 3.95 -13.32
CA ILE A 177 16.94 4.37 -12.35
C ILE A 177 16.30 4.45 -10.95
N ILE A 178 15.11 5.05 -10.86
CA ILE A 178 14.35 5.12 -9.59
C ILE A 178 13.98 3.71 -9.10
N TYR A 179 13.70 2.79 -10.02
CA TYR A 179 13.44 1.39 -9.68
C TYR A 179 14.68 0.66 -9.13
N GLU A 180 15.85 0.85 -9.74
CA GLU A 180 17.11 0.30 -9.21
C GLU A 180 17.41 0.84 -7.81
N GLU A 181 17.18 2.13 -7.57
CA GLU A 181 17.29 2.72 -6.23
C GLU A 181 16.28 2.11 -5.23
N LEU A 182 15.05 1.81 -5.67
CA LEU A 182 14.06 1.13 -4.84
C LEU A 182 14.50 -0.29 -4.47
N MET A 183 15.11 -1.04 -5.38
CA MET A 183 15.61 -2.38 -5.09
C MET A 183 16.73 -2.36 -4.04
N VAL A 184 17.59 -1.33 -4.04
CA VAL A 184 18.58 -1.16 -2.97
C VAL A 184 17.91 -0.90 -1.61
N LEU A 185 16.83 -0.11 -1.57
CA LEU A 185 16.08 0.12 -0.33
C LEU A 185 15.38 -1.14 0.19
N GLU A 186 14.96 -2.05 -0.69
CA GLU A 186 14.39 -3.34 -0.29
C GLU A 186 15.43 -4.21 0.42
N GLU A 187 16.65 -4.33 -0.13
CA GLU A 187 17.75 -5.03 0.55
C GLU A 187 18.06 -4.41 1.92
N GLU A 188 17.96 -3.08 2.03
CA GLU A 188 18.12 -2.39 3.31
C GLU A 188 16.97 -2.63 4.30
N MET A 189 15.72 -2.76 3.81
CA MET A 189 14.54 -3.10 4.61
C MET A 189 14.68 -4.51 5.19
N ASP A 190 15.00 -5.49 4.34
CA ASP A 190 15.23 -6.88 4.75
C ASP A 190 16.32 -7.00 5.82
N LYS A 191 17.41 -6.27 5.61
CA LYS A 191 18.50 -6.23 6.58
C LYS A 191 18.08 -5.57 7.89
N ALA A 192 17.28 -4.50 7.84
CA ALA A 192 16.78 -3.83 9.03
C ALA A 192 15.86 -4.76 9.83
N GLU A 193 14.94 -5.45 9.16
CA GLU A 193 14.07 -6.48 9.72
C GLU A 193 14.90 -7.55 10.44
N TYR A 194 15.86 -8.14 9.72
CA TYR A 194 16.70 -9.21 10.25
C TYR A 194 17.48 -8.77 11.48
N VAL A 195 18.13 -7.60 11.43
CA VAL A 195 18.92 -7.07 12.55
C VAL A 195 18.03 -6.80 13.77
N ALA A 196 16.86 -6.19 13.56
CA ALA A 196 15.90 -5.90 14.63
C ALA A 196 15.37 -7.18 15.29
N ARG A 197 15.06 -8.21 14.48
CA ARG A 197 14.64 -9.54 14.95
C ARG A 197 15.73 -10.23 15.77
N GLN A 198 16.97 -10.21 15.32
CA GLN A 198 18.09 -10.81 16.06
C GLN A 198 18.38 -10.07 17.37
N ALA A 199 18.28 -8.74 17.37
CA ALA A 199 18.38 -7.92 18.57
C ALA A 199 17.25 -8.28 19.57
N HIS A 200 16.04 -8.53 19.08
CA HIS A 200 14.91 -8.96 19.90
C HIS A 200 15.15 -10.32 20.56
N PHE A 201 15.60 -11.34 19.82
CA PHE A 201 15.93 -12.64 20.41
C PHE A 201 17.03 -12.54 21.47
N THR A 202 18.00 -11.66 21.26
CA THR A 202 19.03 -11.37 22.26
C THR A 202 18.42 -10.78 23.54
N ARG A 203 17.47 -9.83 23.43
CA ARG A 203 16.75 -9.26 24.57
C ARG A 203 15.91 -10.32 25.30
N MET A 204 15.20 -11.16 24.55
CA MET A 204 14.42 -12.27 25.13
C MET A 204 15.30 -13.23 25.93
N SER A 205 16.44 -13.67 25.37
CA SER A 205 17.37 -14.58 26.06
C SER A 205 17.94 -14.03 27.38
N LYS A 206 17.94 -12.69 27.52
CA LYS A 206 18.40 -11.98 28.73
C LYS A 206 17.26 -11.62 29.69
N ASN A 207 16.03 -12.10 29.43
CA ASN A 207 14.81 -11.73 30.17
C ASN A 207 14.58 -10.20 30.24
N GLN A 208 14.89 -9.49 29.15
CA GLN A 208 14.72 -8.03 29.04
C GLN A 208 13.39 -7.64 28.36
N CYS A 209 12.54 -8.61 28.06
CA CYS A 209 11.20 -8.40 27.54
C CYS A 209 10.19 -8.74 28.65
N GLU A 210 9.42 -7.75 29.10
CA GLU A 210 8.53 -7.90 30.26
C GLU A 210 7.19 -8.55 29.91
N SER A 211 6.64 -8.28 28.72
CA SER A 211 5.42 -8.92 28.20
C SER A 211 5.72 -9.93 27.10
N SER A 212 5.23 -11.16 27.27
CA SER A 212 5.27 -12.20 26.24
C SER A 212 4.42 -11.85 25.02
N VAL A 213 3.33 -11.11 25.21
CA VAL A 213 2.44 -10.66 24.14
C VAL A 213 3.17 -9.62 23.28
N ALA A 214 3.72 -8.57 23.89
CA ALA A 214 4.50 -7.56 23.19
C ALA A 214 5.74 -8.15 22.51
N ALA A 215 6.37 -9.17 23.11
CA ALA A 215 7.50 -9.86 22.51
C ALA A 215 7.12 -10.63 21.23
N SER A 216 6.01 -11.36 21.24
CA SER A 216 5.52 -12.07 20.05
C SER A 216 5.13 -11.08 18.95
N ILE A 217 4.31 -10.09 19.29
CA ILE A 217 3.76 -9.10 18.36
C ILE A 217 4.87 -8.29 17.68
N TYR A 218 5.99 -8.03 18.38
CA TYR A 218 7.10 -7.30 17.80
C TYR A 218 7.63 -7.93 16.50
N CYS A 219 7.77 -9.26 16.44
CA CYS A 219 8.23 -9.93 15.22
C CYS A 219 7.20 -9.83 14.09
N ASP A 220 5.91 -9.89 14.43
CA ASP A 220 4.82 -9.74 13.47
C ASP A 220 4.77 -8.32 12.88
N ILE A 221 5.06 -7.29 13.69
CA ILE A 221 5.20 -5.91 13.22
C ILE A 221 6.35 -5.79 12.21
N LEU A 222 7.55 -6.29 12.55
CA LEU A 222 8.72 -6.18 11.67
C LEU A 222 8.46 -6.85 10.31
N GLY A 223 7.97 -8.09 10.32
CA GLY A 223 7.62 -8.82 9.09
C GLY A 223 6.43 -8.24 8.35
N THR A 224 5.60 -7.41 8.97
CA THR A 224 4.53 -6.70 8.26
C THR A 224 5.07 -5.48 7.53
N LEU A 225 6.00 -4.72 8.13
CA LEU A 225 6.67 -3.59 7.48
C LEU A 225 7.55 -4.03 6.31
N GLU A 226 8.24 -5.16 6.42
CA GLU A 226 9.01 -5.73 5.30
C GLU A 226 8.09 -6.13 4.14
N ARG A 227 6.99 -6.86 4.40
CA ARG A 227 5.96 -7.18 3.39
C ARG A 227 5.36 -5.93 2.74
N MET A 228 5.19 -4.83 3.49
CA MET A 228 4.77 -3.56 2.89
C MET A 228 5.84 -3.01 1.92
N GLY A 229 7.13 -3.16 2.25
CA GLY A 229 8.25 -2.90 1.33
C GLY A 229 8.15 -3.73 0.04
N ASP A 230 7.87 -5.04 0.14
CA ASP A 230 7.68 -5.92 -1.02
C ASP A 230 6.57 -5.43 -1.95
N HIS A 231 5.44 -4.99 -1.38
CA HIS A 231 4.35 -4.43 -2.17
C HIS A 231 4.75 -3.14 -2.90
N CYS A 232 5.63 -2.32 -2.33
CA CYS A 232 6.22 -1.18 -3.05
C CYS A 232 7.04 -1.64 -4.27
N CYS A 233 7.87 -2.67 -4.10
CA CYS A 233 8.62 -3.27 -5.18
C CYS A 233 7.72 -3.86 -6.27
N ASN A 234 6.60 -4.49 -5.89
CA ASN A 234 5.62 -5.03 -6.83
C ASN A 234 4.91 -3.95 -7.64
N ILE A 235 4.53 -2.83 -7.03
CA ILE A 235 3.97 -1.66 -7.73
C ILE A 235 4.94 -1.18 -8.82
N ALA A 236 6.22 -0.99 -8.46
CA ALA A 236 7.23 -0.53 -9.38
C ALA A 236 7.53 -1.54 -10.51
N LYS A 237 7.57 -2.83 -10.18
CA LYS A 237 7.73 -3.91 -11.17
C LYS A 237 6.57 -3.93 -12.17
N SER A 238 5.32 -3.94 -11.71
CA SER A 238 4.14 -3.89 -12.58
C SER A 238 4.13 -2.65 -13.47
N ALA A 239 4.57 -1.51 -12.94
CA ALA A 239 4.68 -0.27 -13.72
C ALA A 239 5.64 -0.36 -14.91
N LEU A 240 6.76 -1.07 -14.74
CA LEU A 240 7.82 -1.21 -15.75
C LEU A 240 7.61 -2.38 -16.71
N LEU A 241 6.85 -3.40 -16.32
CA LEU A 241 6.55 -4.53 -17.20
C LEU A 241 5.63 -4.08 -18.32
N ASP A 242 6.21 -3.76 -19.48
CA ASP A 242 5.50 -3.79 -20.75
C ASP A 242 5.40 -5.25 -21.17
N TYR A 243 4.19 -5.81 -21.20
CA TYR A 243 3.97 -7.22 -21.51
C TYR A 243 4.17 -7.49 -23.01
N VAL A 244 5.42 -7.44 -23.45
CA VAL A 244 6.02 -8.23 -24.54
C VAL A 244 7.49 -8.48 -24.18
N ASP A 245 7.76 -9.12 -23.04
CA ASP A 245 9.02 -9.85 -22.88
C ASP A 245 8.80 -11.17 -22.13
N ALA A 246 8.75 -12.25 -22.92
CA ALA A 246 8.68 -13.61 -22.43
C ALA A 246 9.96 -14.05 -21.69
N SER A 247 10.98 -13.21 -21.61
CA SER A 247 12.22 -13.50 -20.87
C SER A 247 12.08 -13.43 -19.35
N PHE A 248 11.03 -12.78 -18.82
CA PHE A 248 10.83 -12.58 -17.37
C PHE A 248 9.85 -13.55 -16.70
N ASN A 249 9.15 -14.41 -17.47
CA ASN A 249 8.15 -15.33 -16.91
C ASN A 249 8.18 -16.74 -17.56
N PRO A 250 8.99 -17.69 -17.06
CA PRO A 250 9.14 -19.01 -17.67
C PRO A 250 7.91 -19.93 -17.50
N THR A 251 6.88 -19.51 -16.76
CA THR A 251 5.68 -20.34 -16.49
C THR A 251 4.47 -20.00 -17.36
N LEU A 252 4.55 -19.02 -18.27
CA LEU A 252 3.45 -18.66 -19.18
C LEU A 252 3.63 -19.09 -20.64
N THR A 253 4.70 -19.83 -20.97
CA THR A 253 4.97 -20.26 -22.36
C THR A 253 4.23 -21.51 -22.81
N ASP A 254 3.34 -22.11 -22.02
CA ASP A 254 2.84 -23.48 -22.31
C ASP A 254 1.31 -23.63 -22.48
N VAL A 255 0.61 -22.62 -23.02
CA VAL A 255 -0.84 -22.76 -23.32
C VAL A 255 -1.24 -22.41 -24.76
N THR A 256 -0.30 -22.14 -25.68
CA THR A 256 -0.65 -21.95 -27.10
C THR A 256 0.21 -22.79 -28.04
N THR A 257 0.15 -24.11 -27.85
CA THR A 257 0.35 -25.06 -28.96
C THR A 257 -0.56 -26.27 -28.78
N LYS A 258 -1.78 -26.18 -29.32
CA LYS A 258 -2.51 -27.27 -29.97
C LYS A 258 -3.71 -26.75 -30.74
#